data_AF-A0A497KJN7-F1
#
_entry.id   AF-A0A497KJN7-F1
#
_cell.length_a   1.000
_cell.length_b   1.000
_cell.length_c   1.000
_cell.angle_alpha   90.00
_cell.angle_beta   90.00
_cell.angle_gamma   90.00
#
_symmetry.space_group_name_H-M   'P 1'
#
loop_
_entity.id
_entity.type
_entity.pdbx_description
1 polymer ?
#
loop_
_entity_poly.entity_id
_entity_poly.type
_entity_poly.pdbx_seq_one_letter_code
_entity_poly.pdbx_strand_id
1 'polypeptide(L)'
;MFPPTVRLVRGYIIDYLSSLEGSINLEWVFNSIKGIIVSKQLTLDEVLKIIDNIEHDPLCLPYLPKIEKIRRLRKLRRLLADLANIEEK
;
A
#
# COMPACT_ATOMS: atom_id res chain seq x y z
N MET A 1 -3.34 1.51 19.47
CA MET A 1 -2.64 2.52 18.65
C MET A 1 -1.70 1.78 17.69
N PHE A 2 -1.72 2.07 16.40
CA PHE A 2 -0.86 1.36 15.43
C PHE A 2 0.62 1.75 15.59
N PRO A 3 1.58 0.82 15.36
CA PRO A 3 3.01 1.14 15.34
C PRO A 3 3.33 2.29 14.36
N PRO A 4 4.38 3.10 14.61
CA PRO A 4 4.75 4.22 13.74
C PRO A 4 4.90 3.83 12.27
N THR A 5 5.61 2.73 11.98
CA THR A 5 5.83 2.25 10.61
C THR A 5 4.54 1.78 9.93
N VAL A 6 3.64 1.14 10.67
CA VAL A 6 2.31 0.74 10.18
C VAL A 6 1.48 1.97 9.81
N ARG A 7 1.51 3.03 10.65
CA ARG A 7 0.83 4.29 10.35
C ARG A 7 1.40 4.97 9.11
N LEU A 8 2.71 4.91 8.94
CA LEU A 8 3.41 5.50 7.80
C LEU A 8 3.06 4.78 6.48
N VAL A 9 3.08 3.45 6.45
CA VAL A 9 2.61 2.67 5.29
C VAL A 9 1.14 2.94 4.98
N ARG A 10 0.29 3.00 6.02
CA ARG A 10 -1.12 3.39 5.84
C ARG A 10 -1.24 4.78 5.20
N GLY A 11 -0.43 5.74 5.65
CA GLY A 11 -0.37 7.09 5.10
C GLY A 11 -0.07 7.08 3.60
N TYR A 12 1.02 6.43 3.18
CA TYR A 12 1.39 6.34 1.77
C TYR A 12 0.30 5.72 0.89
N ILE A 13 -0.37 4.68 1.38
CA ILE A 13 -1.46 4.03 0.63
C ILE A 13 -2.68 4.96 0.55
N ILE A 14 -3.03 5.64 1.65
CA ILE A 14 -4.15 6.60 1.68
C ILE A 14 -3.86 7.77 0.74
N ASP A 15 -2.65 8.30 0.75
CA ASP A 15 -2.24 9.40 -0.12
C ASP A 15 -2.29 8.99 -1.60
N TYR A 16 -1.83 7.79 -1.93
CA TYR A 16 -1.96 7.21 -3.28
C TYR A 16 -3.42 7.03 -3.71
N LEU A 17 -4.29 6.60 -2.80
CA LEU A 17 -5.72 6.43 -3.10
C LEU A 17 -6.46 7.77 -3.20
N SER A 18 -6.02 8.78 -2.44
CA SER A 18 -6.61 10.13 -2.39
C SER A 18 -6.09 11.06 -3.48
N SER A 19 -4.97 10.70 -4.13
CA SER A 19 -4.40 11.39 -5.27
C SER A 19 -5.45 11.53 -6.38
N LEU A 20 -5.96 12.76 -6.48
CA LEU A 20 -6.67 13.29 -7.63
C LEU A 20 -5.59 13.71 -8.65
N GLU A 21 -5.77 13.29 -9.90
CA GLU A 21 -4.90 13.65 -11.04
C GLU A 21 -3.45 13.12 -11.03
N GLY A 22 -3.09 12.19 -10.13
CA GLY A 22 -1.84 11.42 -10.25
C GLY A 22 -0.61 12.10 -9.67
N SER A 23 -0.77 13.12 -8.81
CA SER A 23 0.30 13.74 -8.04
C SER A 23 1.12 12.72 -7.23
N ILE A 24 0.43 11.70 -6.70
CA ILE A 24 1.05 10.50 -6.13
C ILE A 24 0.70 9.33 -7.03
N ASN A 25 1.73 8.77 -7.64
CA ASN A 25 1.63 7.67 -8.60
C ASN A 25 1.98 6.33 -7.94
N LEU A 26 1.68 5.24 -8.66
CA LEU A 26 1.88 3.86 -8.18
C LEU A 26 3.35 3.55 -7.86
N GLU A 27 4.27 4.11 -8.65
CA GLU A 27 5.70 3.88 -8.51
C GLU A 27 6.25 4.51 -7.22
N TRP A 28 5.81 5.73 -6.91
CA TRP A 28 6.23 6.43 -5.70
C TRP A 28 5.81 5.67 -4.43
N VAL A 29 4.55 5.22 -4.36
CA VAL A 29 4.06 4.44 -3.21
C VAL A 29 4.76 3.08 -3.13
N PHE A 30 5.00 2.43 -4.26
CA PHE A 30 5.74 1.16 -4.30
C PHE A 30 7.17 1.33 -3.78
N ASN A 31 7.92 2.33 -4.26
CA ASN A 31 9.29 2.58 -3.82
C ASN A 31 9.38 2.95 -2.34
N SER A 32 8.43 3.74 -1.84
CA SER A 32 8.35 4.11 -0.41
C SER A 32 8.13 2.88 0.47
N ILE A 33 7.18 2.01 0.09
CA ILE A 33 6.90 0.75 0.81
C ILE A 33 8.06 -0.23 0.68
N LYS A 34 8.66 -0.36 -0.51
CA LYS A 34 9.84 -1.19 -0.75
C LYS A 34 10.99 -0.81 0.17
N GLY A 35 11.26 0.49 0.37
CA GLY A 35 12.31 0.94 1.29
C GLY A 35 12.08 0.47 2.74
N ILE A 36 10.82 0.38 3.17
CA ILE A 36 10.45 -0.11 4.51
C ILE A 36 10.67 -1.62 4.62
N ILE A 37 10.31 -2.36 3.58
CA ILE A 37 10.52 -3.82 3.52
C ILE A 37 12.00 -4.15 3.51
N VAL A 38 12.78 -3.50 2.64
CA VAL A 38 14.25 -3.71 2.53
C VAL A 38 14.97 -3.32 3.82
N SER A 39 14.50 -2.28 4.52
CA SER A 39 15.04 -1.91 5.84
C SER A 39 14.55 -2.82 6.99
N LYS A 40 13.81 -3.90 6.69
CA LYS A 40 13.30 -4.89 7.63
C LYS A 40 12.42 -4.30 8.74
N GLN A 41 11.82 -3.14 8.51
CA GLN A 41 10.92 -2.51 9.48
C GLN A 41 9.51 -3.12 9.44
N LEU A 42 9.10 -3.62 8.28
CA LEU A 42 7.91 -4.42 8.09
C LEU A 42 8.20 -5.52 7.08
N THR A 43 7.56 -6.67 7.27
CA THR A 43 7.55 -7.75 6.30
C THR A 43 6.54 -7.48 5.19
N LEU A 44 6.72 -8.15 4.05
CA LEU A 44 5.74 -8.10 2.96
C LEU A 44 4.34 -8.52 3.42
N ASP A 45 4.22 -9.57 4.23
CA ASP A 45 2.94 -10.05 4.77
C ASP A 45 2.24 -8.99 5.63
N GLU A 46 2.99 -8.28 6.47
CA GLU A 46 2.45 -7.16 7.26
C GLU A 46 1.96 -6.02 6.37
N VAL A 47 2.70 -5.69 5.31
CA VAL A 47 2.26 -4.68 4.33
C VAL A 47 0.99 -5.12 3.60
N LEU A 48 0.89 -6.40 3.19
CA LEU A 48 -0.30 -6.94 2.54
C LEU A 48 -1.53 -6.87 3.47
N LYS A 49 -1.35 -7.20 4.75
CA LYS A 49 -2.41 -7.04 5.78
C LYS A 49 -2.83 -5.59 5.95
N ILE A 50 -1.93 -4.62 5.84
CA ILE A 50 -2.28 -3.20 5.87
C ILE A 50 -3.15 -2.83 4.67
N ILE A 51 -2.82 -3.34 3.48
CA ILE A 51 -3.60 -3.14 2.26
C ILE A 51 -4.99 -3.77 2.41
N ASP A 52 -5.10 -4.99 2.92
CA ASP A 52 -6.38 -5.67 3.20
C ASP A 52 -7.25 -4.82 4.13
N ASN A 53 -6.66 -4.33 5.23
CA ASN A 53 -7.38 -3.49 6.18
C ASN A 53 -7.92 -2.22 5.51
N ILE A 54 -7.16 -1.54 4.65
CA ILE A 54 -7.62 -0.34 3.94
C ILE A 54 -8.72 -0.68 2.91
N GLU A 55 -8.58 -1.80 2.22
CA GLU A 55 -9.54 -2.27 1.22
C GLU A 55 -10.90 -2.57 1.83
N HIS A 56 -10.91 -3.20 3.01
CA HIS A 56 -12.11 -3.65 3.72
C HIS A 56 -12.67 -2.61 4.71
N ASP A 57 -11.92 -1.58 5.07
CA ASP A 57 -12.37 -0.51 5.96
C ASP A 57 -13.31 0.45 5.21
N PRO A 58 -14.62 0.48 5.55
CA PRO A 58 -15.60 1.34 4.91
C PRO A 58 -15.44 2.82 5.32
N LEU A 59 -14.77 3.10 6.44
CA LEU A 59 -14.49 4.45 6.91
C LEU A 59 -13.20 5.02 6.31
N CYS A 60 -12.34 4.15 5.77
CA CYS A 60 -11.15 4.59 5.05
C CYS A 60 -11.54 5.07 3.65
N LEU A 61 -11.46 6.38 3.41
CA LEU A 61 -11.81 7.03 2.13
C LEU A 61 -13.26 6.75 1.70
N PRO A 62 -14.26 7.23 2.47
CA PRO A 62 -15.67 6.94 2.21
C PRO A 62 -16.17 7.53 0.88
N TYR A 63 -15.47 8.54 0.36
CA TYR A 63 -15.74 9.16 -0.94
C TYR A 63 -15.19 8.36 -2.13
N LEU A 64 -14.30 7.39 -1.90
CA LEU A 64 -13.71 6.59 -2.96
C LEU A 64 -14.54 5.30 -3.16
N PRO A 65 -15.11 5.07 -4.37
CA PRO A 65 -15.84 3.84 -4.64
C PRO A 65 -14.99 2.59 -4.36
N LYS A 66 -15.58 1.61 -3.68
CA LYS A 66 -14.90 0.35 -3.33
C LYS A 66 -14.22 -0.30 -4.54
N ILE A 67 -14.86 -0.26 -5.70
CA ILE A 67 -14.33 -0.86 -6.92
C ILE A 67 -13.03 -0.17 -7.39
N GLU A 68 -12.95 1.16 -7.27
CA GLU A 68 -11.77 1.93 -7.66
C GLU A 68 -10.64 1.73 -6.64
N LYS A 69 -11.01 1.64 -5.33
CA LYS A 69 -10.08 1.26 -4.27
C LYS A 69 -9.43 -0.09 -4.55
N ILE A 70 -10.23 -1.12 -4.83
CA ILE A 70 -9.75 -2.47 -5.19
C ILE A 70 -8.87 -2.42 -6.45
N ARG A 71 -9.30 -1.70 -7.48
CA ARG A 71 -8.57 -1.59 -8.76
C ARG A 71 -7.16 -1.02 -8.56
N ARG A 72 -7.03 0.05 -7.79
CA ARG A 72 -5.75 0.71 -7.50
C ARG A 72 -4.86 -0.16 -6.61
N LEU A 73 -5.42 -0.70 -5.52
CA LEU A 73 -4.66 -1.55 -4.60
C LEU A 73 -4.19 -2.85 -5.25
N ARG A 74 -4.97 -3.43 -6.17
CA ARG A 74 -4.56 -4.63 -6.93
C ARG A 74 -3.28 -4.41 -7.73
N LYS A 75 -3.07 -3.21 -8.29
CA LYS A 75 -1.82 -2.88 -9.02
C LYS A 75 -0.63 -2.84 -8.06
N LEU A 76 -0.81 -2.22 -6.89
CA LEU A 76 0.21 -2.18 -5.84
C LEU A 76 0.56 -3.57 -5.32
N ARG A 77 -0.43 -4.42 -5.06
CA ARG A 77 -0.22 -5.82 -4.64
C ARG A 77 0.61 -6.60 -5.66
N ARG A 78 0.37 -6.43 -6.96
CA ARG A 78 1.14 -7.12 -8.01
C ARG A 78 2.62 -6.74 -7.96
N LEU A 79 2.92 -5.43 -7.89
CA LEU A 79 4.31 -4.97 -7.78
C LEU A 79 5.01 -5.48 -6.53
N LEU A 80 4.29 -5.51 -5.39
CA LEU A 80 4.83 -6.04 -4.14
C LEU A 80 5.02 -7.57 -4.17
N ALA A 81 4.16 -8.31 -4.87
CA ALA A 81 4.36 -9.75 -5.07
C ALA A 81 5.53 -10.04 -6.01
N ASP A 82 5.72 -9.23 -7.05
CA ASP A 82 6.88 -9.34 -7.95
C ASP A 82 8.20 -9.08 -7.20
N LEU A 83 8.18 -8.23 -6.15
CA LEU A 83 9.32 -8.05 -5.25
C LEU A 83 9.71 -9.35 -4.54
N ALA A 84 8.74 -10.12 -4.05
CA ALA A 84 8.97 -11.40 -3.38
C ALA A 84 9.64 -12.42 -4.31
N ASN A 85 9.22 -12.44 -5.58
CA ASN A 85 9.80 -13.32 -6.60
C ASN A 85 11.25 -12.97 -6.98
N ILE A 86 11.71 -11.74 -6.65
CA ILE A 86 13.09 -11.31 -6.94
C ILE A 86 14.05 -11.65 -5.80
N GLU A 87 13.59 -11.68 -4.55
CA GLU A 87 14.44 -12.05 -3.40
C GLU A 87 14.73 -13.56 -3.30
N GLU A 88 14.02 -14.41 -4.07
CA GLU A 88 14.25 -15.86 -4.18
C GLU A 88 15.27 -16.28 -5.27
N LYS A 89 15.94 -15.34 -5.95
CA LYS A 89 16.99 -15.62 -6.96
C LYS A 89 18.37 -15.15 -6.54
#